data_AF-A0A7S4V8T3-F1
#
_entry.id   AF-A0A7S4V8T3-F1
#
_cell.length_a   1.000
_cell.length_b   1.000
_cell.length_c   1.000
_cell.angle_alpha   90.00
_cell.angle_beta   90.00
_cell.angle_gamma   90.00
#
_symmetry.space_group_name_H-M   'P 1'
#
loop_
_entity.id
_entity.type
_entity.pdbx_description
1 polymer ?
#
loop_
_entity_poly.entity_id
_entity_poly.type
_entity_poly.pdbx_seq_one_letter_code
_entity_poly.pdbx_strand_id
1 'polypeptide(L)'
;MNADLGAFEQVFCAVPSTKWMMMAFIIVTNWAIFSILTAVVSDNMAMLTEAHERDLNEREAAERDERRAITMELMFKRFDKDGDGEIGLKEIRNMLSDPAEMAVICDMTGLEKDELHDTLELVAGEGKGKITHEGFRQLIQDGWNKVTGHSFLKNEARLNDILKVLARGTNRRMKRQNSV
;
A
#
# COMPACT_ATOMS: atom_id res chain seq x y z
N MET A 1 20.63 -40.52 -13.06
CA MET A 1 20.63 -41.92 -12.59
C MET A 1 20.17 -42.79 -13.74
N ASN A 2 21.10 -43.44 -14.45
CA ASN A 2 20.73 -44.50 -15.38
C ASN A 2 20.32 -45.68 -14.50
N ALA A 3 19.02 -45.97 -14.43
CA ALA A 3 18.56 -47.18 -13.77
C ALA A 3 19.14 -48.37 -14.56
N ASP A 4 20.19 -48.98 -14.03
CA ASP A 4 20.77 -50.18 -14.64
C ASP A 4 19.79 -51.33 -14.41
N LEU A 5 19.01 -51.61 -15.45
CA LEU A 5 17.96 -52.63 -15.45
C LEU A 5 18.49 -54.02 -15.80
N GLY A 6 19.80 -54.16 -16.07
CA GLY A 6 20.41 -55.40 -16.55
C GLY A 6 20.22 -56.58 -15.59
N ALA A 7 20.19 -56.34 -14.28
CA ALA A 7 19.95 -57.38 -13.28
C ALA A 7 18.50 -57.91 -13.26
N PHE A 8 17.53 -57.14 -13.77
CA PHE A 8 16.10 -57.49 -13.76
C PHE A 8 15.64 -58.14 -15.08
N GLU A 9 16.49 -58.19 -16.10
CA GLU A 9 16.18 -58.75 -17.41
C GLU A 9 15.72 -60.22 -17.33
N GLN A 10 16.35 -61.01 -16.45
CA GLN A 10 15.98 -62.41 -16.22
C GLN A 10 14.58 -62.57 -15.59
N VAL A 11 14.18 -61.64 -14.73
CA VAL A 11 12.86 -61.63 -14.08
C VAL A 11 11.76 -61.17 -15.05
N PHE A 12 12.09 -60.22 -15.94
CA PHE A 12 11.15 -59.72 -16.96
C PHE A 12 10.82 -60.77 -18.02
N CYS A 13 11.76 -61.66 -18.34
CA CYS A 13 11.49 -62.79 -19.23
C CYS A 13 10.58 -63.84 -18.58
N ALA A 14 10.66 -64.04 -17.26
CA ALA A 14 9.85 -65.03 -16.55
C ALA A 14 8.39 -64.58 -16.35
N VAL A 15 8.15 -63.29 -16.08
CA VAL A 15 6.80 -62.73 -15.86
C VAL A 15 6.64 -61.38 -16.57
N PRO A 16 6.03 -61.33 -17.77
CA PRO A 16 5.95 -60.11 -18.59
C PRO A 16 5.19 -58.94 -17.95
N SER A 17 4.27 -59.21 -17.02
CA SER A 17 3.47 -58.19 -16.33
C SER A 17 4.29 -57.31 -15.39
N THR A 18 5.41 -57.81 -14.88
CA THR A 18 6.29 -57.06 -13.94
C THR A 18 6.92 -55.82 -14.58
N LYS A 19 7.14 -55.85 -15.90
CA LYS A 19 7.69 -54.72 -16.67
C LYS A 19 6.79 -53.48 -16.58
N TRP A 20 5.48 -53.67 -16.74
CA TRP A 20 4.51 -52.58 -16.66
C TRP A 20 4.37 -52.04 -15.24
N MET A 21 4.36 -52.93 -14.24
CA MET A 21 4.35 -52.55 -12.83
C MET A 21 5.56 -51.69 -12.48
N MET A 22 6.74 -52.06 -12.98
CA MET A 22 7.97 -51.33 -12.70
C MET A 22 8.04 -49.97 -13.42
N MET A 23 7.55 -49.89 -14.66
CA MET A 23 7.40 -48.61 -15.35
C MET A 23 6.46 -47.67 -14.59
N ALA A 24 5.31 -48.16 -14.13
CA ALA A 24 4.38 -47.36 -13.32
C ALA A 24 5.03 -46.90 -12.01
N PHE A 25 5.75 -47.81 -11.32
CA PHE A 25 6.47 -47.48 -10.09
C PHE A 25 7.51 -46.37 -10.28
N ILE A 26 8.32 -46.44 -11.35
CA ILE A 26 9.31 -45.40 -11.67
C ILE A 26 8.63 -44.06 -11.96
N ILE A 27 7.53 -44.06 -12.71
CA ILE A 27 6.77 -42.84 -13.02
C ILE A 27 6.21 -42.20 -11.74
N VAL A 28 5.55 -42.99 -10.88
CA VAL A 28 4.97 -42.50 -9.63
C VAL A 28 6.06 -42.00 -8.68
N THR A 29 7.18 -42.70 -8.57
CA THR A 29 8.29 -42.30 -7.69
C THR A 29 8.94 -41.00 -8.16
N ASN A 30 9.20 -40.87 -9.46
CA ASN A 30 9.74 -39.62 -10.03
C ASN A 30 8.77 -38.45 -9.85
N TRP A 31 7.46 -38.71 -10.01
CA TRP A 31 6.43 -37.70 -9.80
C TRP A 31 6.32 -37.28 -8.32
N ALA A 32 6.43 -38.23 -7.39
CA ALA A 32 6.44 -37.97 -5.95
C ALA A 32 7.66 -37.14 -5.53
N ILE A 33 8.86 -37.48 -6.02
CA ILE A 33 10.08 -36.72 -5.74
C ILE A 33 9.97 -35.28 -6.27
N PHE A 34 9.46 -35.12 -7.50
CA PHE A 34 9.25 -33.79 -8.08
C PHE A 34 8.27 -32.95 -7.23
N SER A 35 7.18 -33.57 -6.78
CA SER A 35 6.16 -32.92 -5.95
C SER A 35 6.73 -32.47 -4.59
N ILE A 36 7.55 -33.29 -3.95
CA ILE A 36 8.21 -32.95 -2.67
C ILE A 36 9.20 -31.79 -2.87
N LEU A 37 9.99 -31.81 -3.94
CA LEU A 37 10.96 -30.75 -4.23
C LEU A 37 10.25 -29.42 -4.51
N THR A 38 9.19 -29.42 -5.32
CA THR A 38 8.40 -28.21 -5.58
C THR A 38 7.78 -27.66 -4.31
N ALA A 39 7.27 -28.50 -3.40
CA ALA A 39 6.73 -28.06 -2.12
C ALA A 39 7.79 -27.34 -1.27
N VAL A 40 8.97 -27.94 -1.07
CA VAL A 40 10.03 -27.36 -0.24
C VAL A 40 10.59 -26.06 -0.83
N VAL A 41 10.74 -25.99 -2.17
CA VAL A 41 11.19 -24.76 -2.83
C VAL A 41 10.13 -23.67 -2.73
N SER A 42 8.85 -24.02 -2.89
CA SER A 42 7.74 -23.08 -2.71
C SER A 42 7.66 -22.54 -1.29
N ASP A 43 7.85 -23.40 -0.27
CA ASP A 43 7.85 -22.98 1.13
C ASP A 43 9.01 -22.03 1.43
N ASN A 44 10.21 -22.31 0.90
CA ASN A 44 11.38 -21.45 1.07
C ASN A 44 11.21 -20.11 0.34
N MET A 45 10.61 -20.10 -0.85
CA MET A 45 10.32 -18.88 -1.60
C MET A 45 9.24 -18.03 -0.91
N ALA A 46 8.17 -18.64 -0.42
CA ALA A 46 7.11 -17.95 0.31
C ALA A 46 7.66 -17.26 1.56
N MET A 47 8.52 -17.93 2.33
CA MET A 47 9.17 -17.36 3.51
C MET A 47 10.10 -16.18 3.17
N LEU A 48 10.92 -16.32 2.12
CA LEU A 48 11.82 -15.25 1.67
C LEU A 48 11.04 -14.02 1.20
N THR A 49 9.94 -14.22 0.46
CA THR A 49 9.09 -13.12 0.01
C THR A 49 8.43 -12.41 1.19
N GLU A 50 7.85 -13.14 2.15
CA GLU A 50 7.19 -12.53 3.30
C GLU A 50 8.16 -11.75 4.20
N ALA A 51 9.33 -12.32 4.48
CA ALA A 51 10.35 -11.64 5.28
C ALA A 51 10.88 -10.38 4.56
N HIS A 52 11.05 -10.45 3.23
CA HIS A 52 11.52 -9.33 2.44
C HIS A 52 10.48 -8.21 2.33
N GLU A 53 9.20 -8.55 2.12
CA GLU A 53 8.12 -7.57 2.05
C GLU A 53 7.92 -6.85 3.40
N ARG A 54 8.02 -7.57 4.53
CA ARG A 54 7.93 -6.95 5.86
C ARG A 54 9.08 -5.98 6.12
N ASP A 55 10.32 -6.38 5.87
CA ASP A 55 11.50 -5.52 6.04
C ASP A 55 11.46 -4.29 5.13
N LEU A 56 11.03 -4.45 3.86
CA LEU A 56 10.83 -3.32 2.96
C LEU A 56 9.75 -2.36 3.46
N ASN A 57 8.58 -2.87 3.86
CA ASN A 57 7.47 -2.04 4.32
C ASN A 57 7.81 -1.30 5.63
N GLU A 58 8.55 -1.94 6.55
CA GLU A 58 9.04 -1.31 7.78
C GLU A 58 10.03 -0.18 7.48
N ARG A 59 10.97 -0.40 6.56
CA ARG A 59 11.92 0.65 6.14
C ARG A 59 11.22 1.80 5.45
N GLU A 60 10.29 1.52 4.55
CA GLU A 60 9.50 2.56 3.88
C GLU A 60 8.65 3.37 4.88
N ALA A 61 8.06 2.72 5.88
CA ALA A 61 7.31 3.41 6.93
C ALA A 61 8.23 4.33 7.75
N ALA A 62 9.40 3.83 8.17
CA ALA A 62 10.37 4.62 8.92
C ALA A 62 10.89 5.82 8.11
N GLU A 63 11.24 5.63 6.84
CA GLU A 63 11.67 6.71 5.96
C GLU A 63 10.57 7.75 5.74
N ARG A 64 9.32 7.32 5.60
CA ARG A 64 8.17 8.23 5.47
C ARG A 64 8.00 9.04 6.74
N ASP A 65 8.10 8.41 7.90
CA ASP A 65 7.95 9.10 9.19
C ASP A 65 9.09 10.06 9.48
N GLU A 66 10.33 9.71 9.12
CA GLU A 66 11.47 10.63 9.24
C GLU A 66 11.33 11.83 8.30
N ARG A 67 10.98 11.60 7.02
CA ARG A 67 10.71 12.70 6.08
C ARG A 67 9.59 13.61 6.57
N ARG A 68 8.52 13.03 7.11
CA ARG A 68 7.41 13.78 7.71
C ARG A 68 7.89 14.62 8.88
N ALA A 69 8.69 14.06 9.78
CA ALA A 69 9.23 14.79 10.93
C ALA A 69 10.12 15.97 10.51
N ILE A 70 10.97 15.80 9.49
CA ILE A 70 11.83 16.87 8.98
C ILE A 70 11.00 17.98 8.32
N THR A 71 10.06 17.61 7.44
CA THR A 71 9.16 18.59 6.80
C THR A 71 8.34 19.33 7.86
N MET A 72 7.87 18.62 8.88
CA MET A 72 7.13 19.19 10.00
C MET A 72 7.94 20.24 10.77
N GLU A 73 9.19 19.93 11.12
CA GLU A 73 10.04 20.83 11.89
C GLU A 73 10.39 22.10 11.10
N LEU A 74 10.67 21.95 9.79
CA LEU A 74 10.91 23.09 8.90
C LEU A 74 9.69 24.00 8.79
N MET A 75 8.50 23.42 8.75
CA MET A 75 7.24 24.15 8.68
C MET A 75 6.96 24.89 9.99
N PHE A 76 7.15 24.21 11.12
CA PHE A 76 6.97 24.83 12.42
C PHE A 76 7.88 26.07 12.58
N LYS A 77 9.17 25.95 12.25
CA LYS A 77 10.12 27.08 12.28
C LYS A 77 9.77 28.21 11.31
N ARG A 78 9.02 27.93 10.25
CA ARG A 78 8.58 28.95 9.29
C ARG A 78 7.37 29.72 9.79
N PHE A 79 6.51 29.08 10.59
CA PHE A 79 5.28 29.68 11.12
C PHE A 79 5.47 30.36 12.47
N ASP A 80 6.31 29.79 13.33
CA ASP A 80 6.76 30.36 14.60
C ASP A 80 7.70 31.55 14.33
N LYS A 81 7.12 32.74 14.19
CA LYS A 81 7.86 33.97 13.82
C LYS A 81 8.51 34.61 15.03
N ASP A 82 7.93 34.42 16.22
CA ASP A 82 8.49 34.92 17.46
C ASP A 82 9.49 33.94 18.10
N GLY A 83 9.55 32.70 17.62
CA GLY A 83 10.48 31.67 18.07
C GLY A 83 10.17 31.17 19.47
N ASP A 84 8.92 31.34 19.93
CA ASP A 84 8.51 30.97 21.29
C ASP A 84 8.22 29.47 21.43
N GLY A 85 8.22 28.71 20.32
CA GLY A 85 7.93 27.29 20.30
C GLY A 85 6.44 26.95 20.30
N GLU A 86 5.56 27.95 20.15
CA GLU A 86 4.10 27.84 20.12
C GLU A 86 3.51 28.72 19.01
N ILE A 87 2.66 28.17 18.14
CA ILE A 87 2.01 29.00 17.12
C ILE A 87 0.83 29.73 17.76
N GLY A 88 0.96 31.04 17.96
CA GLY A 88 -0.08 31.87 18.54
C GLY A 88 -1.24 32.16 17.58
N LEU A 89 -2.44 32.45 18.10
CA LEU A 89 -3.61 32.86 17.28
C LEU A 89 -3.32 34.00 16.29
N LYS A 90 -2.41 34.93 16.64
CA LYS A 90 -2.01 36.03 15.75
C LYS A 90 -1.18 35.53 14.58
N GLU A 91 -0.30 34.56 14.82
CA GLU A 91 0.53 33.94 13.78
C GLU A 91 -0.33 33.08 12.86
N ILE A 92 -1.26 32.31 13.42
CA ILE A 92 -2.28 31.55 12.67
C ILE A 92 -3.10 32.50 11.80
N ARG A 93 -3.58 33.63 12.35
CA ARG A 93 -4.35 34.60 11.58
C ARG A 93 -3.52 35.24 10.47
N ASN A 94 -2.27 35.59 10.76
CA ASN A 94 -1.37 36.17 9.76
C ASN A 94 -1.06 35.16 8.65
N MET A 95 -0.93 33.88 9.00
CA MET A 95 -0.71 32.77 8.08
C MET A 95 -1.94 32.50 7.20
N LEU A 96 -3.15 32.50 7.78
CA LEU A 96 -4.42 32.38 7.03
C LEU A 96 -4.69 33.62 6.17
N SER A 97 -4.19 34.79 6.56
CA SER A 97 -4.33 36.04 5.80
C SER A 97 -3.34 36.13 4.64
N ASP A 98 -2.22 35.41 4.71
CA ASP A 98 -1.23 35.37 3.63
C ASP A 98 -1.55 34.22 2.66
N PRO A 99 -2.00 34.53 1.42
CA PRO A 99 -2.35 33.51 0.45
C PRO A 99 -1.18 32.63 0.01
N ALA A 100 0.07 33.11 0.14
CA ALA A 100 1.25 32.31 -0.18
C ALA A 100 1.53 31.24 0.88
N GLU A 101 1.50 31.63 2.16
CA GLU A 101 1.70 30.69 3.28
C GLU A 101 0.53 29.70 3.39
N MET A 102 -0.71 30.17 3.20
CA MET A 102 -1.87 29.29 3.15
C MET A 102 -1.80 28.29 1.98
N ALA A 103 -1.35 28.71 0.78
CA ALA A 103 -1.19 27.79 -0.35
C ALA A 103 -0.15 26.71 -0.06
N VAL A 104 0.95 27.06 0.59
CA VAL A 104 1.99 26.10 1.02
C VAL A 104 1.42 25.10 2.03
N ILE A 105 0.59 25.54 2.98
CA ILE A 105 -0.02 24.62 3.97
C ILE A 105 -1.09 23.76 3.32
N CYS A 106 -1.92 24.29 2.43
CA CYS A 106 -2.90 23.49 1.72
C CYS A 106 -2.23 22.44 0.82
N ASP A 107 -1.13 22.80 0.14
CA ASP A 107 -0.38 21.88 -0.70
C ASP A 107 0.29 20.76 0.12
N MET A 108 0.77 21.10 1.32
CA MET A 108 1.42 20.12 2.20
C MET A 108 0.45 19.31 3.04
N THR A 109 -0.59 19.90 3.63
CA THR A 109 -1.58 19.16 4.43
C THR A 109 -2.60 18.44 3.57
N GLY A 110 -2.76 18.85 2.30
CA GLY A 110 -3.80 18.40 1.39
C GLY A 110 -5.21 18.87 1.77
N LEU A 111 -5.32 19.75 2.78
CA LEU A 111 -6.59 20.31 3.25
C LEU A 111 -6.98 21.51 2.38
N GLU A 112 -8.28 21.61 2.09
CA GLU A 112 -8.81 22.83 1.48
C GLU A 112 -8.78 23.99 2.48
N LYS A 113 -8.76 25.23 1.97
CA LYS A 113 -8.61 26.45 2.78
C LYS A 113 -9.64 26.53 3.91
N ASP A 114 -10.87 26.14 3.62
CA ASP A 114 -11.98 26.17 4.57
C ASP A 114 -11.80 25.09 5.65
N GLU A 115 -11.36 23.89 5.29
CA GLU A 115 -11.07 22.81 6.25
C GLU A 115 -9.87 23.16 7.16
N LEU A 116 -8.86 23.82 6.59
CA LEU A 116 -7.72 24.30 7.34
C LEU A 116 -8.13 25.37 8.36
N HIS A 117 -9.02 26.29 7.98
CA HIS A 117 -9.57 27.29 8.88
C HIS A 117 -10.31 26.65 10.05
N ASP A 118 -11.23 25.73 9.77
CA ASP A 118 -12.05 25.07 10.79
C ASP A 118 -11.21 24.20 11.74
N THR A 119 -10.21 23.49 11.22
CA THR A 119 -9.32 22.64 12.02
C THR A 119 -8.40 23.46 12.93
N LEU A 120 -7.86 24.57 12.42
CA LEU A 120 -7.04 25.49 13.21
C LEU A 120 -7.86 26.22 14.29
N GLU A 121 -9.08 26.63 13.98
CA GLU A 121 -9.97 27.26 14.95
C GLU A 121 -10.39 26.29 16.06
N LEU A 122 -10.67 25.02 15.71
CA LEU A 122 -10.99 23.96 16.66
C LEU A 122 -9.82 23.68 17.62
N VAL A 123 -8.60 23.54 17.10
CA VAL A 123 -7.41 23.27 17.91
C VAL A 123 -6.99 24.49 18.74
N ALA A 124 -7.12 25.70 18.21
CA ALA A 124 -6.83 26.92 18.96
C ALA A 124 -7.89 27.20 20.07
N GLY A 125 -9.12 26.71 19.89
CA GLY A 125 -10.23 26.87 20.82
C GLY A 125 -10.15 25.99 22.08
N GLU A 126 -9.49 24.83 22.02
CA GLU A 126 -9.39 23.91 23.17
C GLU A 126 -8.39 24.36 24.25
N GLY A 127 -7.45 25.26 23.92
CA GLY A 127 -6.38 25.61 24.85
C GLY A 127 -5.78 26.99 24.61
N LYS A 128 -6.39 28.03 25.19
CA LYS A 128 -5.77 29.36 25.37
C LYS A 128 -5.37 30.13 24.11
N GLY A 129 -5.82 29.73 22.92
CA GLY A 129 -5.49 30.46 21.69
C GLY A 129 -4.02 30.36 21.30
N LYS A 130 -3.36 29.27 21.67
CA LYS A 130 -2.00 28.93 21.25
C LYS A 130 -1.94 27.44 20.91
N ILE A 131 -1.29 27.11 19.80
CA ILE A 131 -1.08 25.73 19.38
C ILE A 131 0.36 25.35 19.72
N THR A 132 0.53 24.41 20.65
CA THR A 132 1.84 23.84 20.97
C THR A 132 2.38 23.04 19.79
N HIS A 133 3.70 22.88 19.71
CA HIS A 133 4.35 22.03 18.71
C HIS A 133 3.71 20.63 18.59
N GLU A 134 3.27 20.06 19.72
CA GLU A 134 2.62 18.75 19.76
C GLU A 134 1.19 18.78 19.21
N GLY A 135 0.40 19.82 19.53
CA GLY A 135 -0.93 20.01 18.95
C GLY A 135 -0.89 20.29 17.45
N PHE A 136 0.11 21.04 16.98
CA PHE A 136 0.31 21.29 15.54
C PHE A 136 0.75 20.00 14.82
N ARG A 137 1.63 19.20 15.44
CA ARG A 137 2.01 17.87 14.93
C ARG A 137 0.80 16.95 14.79
N GLN A 138 -0.07 16.93 15.79
CA GLN A 138 -1.27 16.11 15.77
C GLN A 138 -2.26 16.60 14.71
N LEU A 139 -2.49 17.91 14.58
CA LEU A 139 -3.35 18.48 13.54
C LEU A 139 -2.86 18.15 12.13
N ILE A 140 -1.54 18.25 11.90
CA ILE A 140 -0.96 17.88 10.63
C ILE A 140 -1.12 16.36 10.41
N GLN A 141 -0.71 15.50 11.35
CA GLN A 141 -0.87 14.03 11.24
C GLN A 141 -2.32 13.60 10.99
N ASP A 142 -3.28 14.19 11.69
CA ASP A 142 -4.71 13.91 11.54
C ASP A 142 -5.23 14.44 10.20
N GLY A 143 -4.74 15.61 9.75
CA GLY A 143 -4.97 16.14 8.40
C GLY A 143 -4.49 15.19 7.31
N TRP A 144 -3.26 14.65 7.42
CA TRP A 144 -2.73 13.65 6.49
C TRP A 144 -3.55 12.36 6.51
N ASN A 145 -3.94 11.85 7.69
CA ASN A 145 -4.79 10.67 7.80
C ASN A 145 -6.16 10.90 7.14
N LYS A 146 -6.74 12.08 7.34
CA LYS A 146 -8.02 12.49 6.75
C LYS A 146 -7.91 12.67 5.23
N VAL A 147 -6.80 13.19 4.72
CA VAL A 147 -6.51 13.31 3.28
C VAL A 147 -6.18 11.96 2.65
N THR A 148 -5.56 11.03 3.37
CA THR A 148 -5.36 9.66 2.88
C THR A 148 -6.71 8.98 2.70
N GLY A 149 -7.66 9.20 3.62
CA GLY A 149 -9.05 8.77 3.49
C GLY A 149 -9.83 9.49 2.37
N HIS A 150 -9.76 10.82 2.30
CA HIS A 150 -10.54 11.60 1.33
C HIS A 150 -10.02 11.47 -0.10
N SER A 151 -8.70 11.36 -0.30
CA SER A 151 -8.08 11.09 -1.60
C SER A 151 -8.41 9.68 -2.08
N PHE A 152 -8.41 8.70 -1.16
CA PHE A 152 -8.86 7.34 -1.46
C PHE A 152 -10.34 7.32 -1.86
N LEU A 153 -11.22 7.97 -1.09
CA LEU A 153 -12.66 8.05 -1.38
C LEU A 153 -12.96 8.82 -2.68
N LYS A 154 -12.24 9.90 -2.97
CA LYS A 154 -12.37 10.66 -4.23
C LYS A 154 -11.88 9.85 -5.43
N ASN A 155 -10.81 9.07 -5.26
CA ASN A 155 -10.31 8.17 -6.28
C ASN A 155 -11.27 6.99 -6.50
N GLU A 156 -11.85 6.43 -5.45
CA GLU A 156 -12.85 5.36 -5.51
C GLU A 156 -14.16 5.84 -6.16
N ALA A 157 -14.61 7.05 -5.83
CA ALA A 157 -15.77 7.68 -6.46
C ALA A 157 -15.53 7.90 -7.97
N ARG A 158 -14.35 8.39 -8.36
CA ARG A 158 -13.96 8.56 -9.78
C ARG A 158 -13.88 7.22 -10.51
N LEU A 159 -13.32 6.17 -9.89
CA LEU A 159 -13.29 4.81 -10.43
C LEU A 159 -14.70 4.27 -10.68
N ASN A 160 -15.60 4.43 -9.73
CA ASN A 160 -16.99 4.00 -9.85
C ASN A 160 -17.75 4.72 -10.97
N ASP A 161 -17.50 6.01 -11.17
CA ASP A 161 -18.10 6.76 -12.26
C ASP A 161 -17.58 6.31 -13.64
N ILE A 162 -16.27 6.05 -13.76
CA ILE A 162 -15.67 5.50 -14.98
C ILE A 162 -16.27 4.12 -15.29
N LEU A 163 -16.42 3.25 -14.29
CA LEU A 163 -17.05 1.94 -14.45
C LEU A 163 -18.52 2.06 -14.91
N LYS A 164 -19.30 2.99 -14.36
CA LYS A 164 -20.68 3.24 -14.80
C LYS A 164 -20.76 3.76 -16.23
N VAL A 165 -19.80 4.56 -16.66
CA VAL A 165 -19.73 5.05 -18.05
C VAL A 165 -19.38 3.91 -19.00
N LEU A 166 -18.39 3.08 -18.63
CA LEU A 166 -18.01 1.90 -19.42
C LEU A 166 -19.18 0.91 -19.53
N ALA A 167 -19.84 0.57 -18.43
CA ALA A 167 -20.99 -0.33 -18.43
C ALA A 167 -22.14 0.16 -19.33
N ARG A 168 -22.42 1.47 -19.33
CA ARG A 168 -23.40 2.09 -20.24
C ARG A 168 -22.96 2.02 -21.70
N GLY A 169 -21.66 2.16 -21.99
CA GLY A 169 -21.09 2.00 -23.32
C GLY A 169 -21.19 0.57 -23.86
N THR A 170 -20.87 -0.43 -23.03
CA THR A 170 -20.92 -1.85 -23.41
C THR A 170 -22.36 -2.30 -23.68
N ASN A 171 -23.32 -1.88 -22.86
CA ASN A 171 -24.73 -2.24 -23.04
C ASN A 171 -25.33 -1.63 -24.33
N ARG A 172 -24.89 -0.43 -24.72
CA ARG A 172 -25.27 0.18 -26.02
C ARG A 172 -24.68 -0.55 -27.22
N ARG A 173 -23.46 -1.10 -27.10
CA ARG A 173 -22.85 -1.92 -28.17
C ARG A 173 -23.54 -3.27 -28.33
N MET A 174 -23.87 -3.96 -27.22
CA MET A 174 -24.62 -5.22 -27.29
C MET A 174 -26.01 -5.05 -27.93
N LYS A 175 -26.73 -3.97 -27.59
CA LYS A 175 -28.03 -3.67 -28.24
C LYS A 175 -27.91 -3.37 -29.73
N ARG A 176 -26.79 -2.80 -30.20
CA ARG A 176 -26.56 -2.58 -31.64
C ARG A 176 -26.16 -3.86 -32.38
N GLN A 177 -25.50 -4.81 -31.70
CA GLN A 177 -25.12 -6.09 -32.29
C GLN A 177 -26.29 -7.10 -32.37
N ASN A 178 -27.26 -7.03 -31.45
CA ASN A 178 -28.48 -7.84 -31.48
C ASN A 178 -29.63 -7.24 -32.33
N SER A 179 -29.40 -6.12 -33.01
CA SER A 179 -30.37 -5.44 -33.87
C SER A 179 -30.05 -5.57 -35.37
N VAL A 180 -29.09 -6.45 -35.71
CA VAL A 180 -28.72 -6.86 -37.07
C VAL A 180 -28.95 -8.36 -37.17
#